data_AF-A0A5Q4DHI8-F1
#
_entry.id   AF-A0A5Q4DHI8-F1
#
_cell.length_a   1.000
_cell.length_b   1.000
_cell.length_c   1.000
_cell.angle_alpha   90.00
_cell.angle_beta   90.00
_cell.angle_gamma   90.00
#
_symmetry.space_group_name_H-M   'P 1'
#
loop_
_entity.id
_entity.type
_entity.pdbx_description
1 polymer ?
#
loop_
_entity_poly.entity_id
_entity_poly.type
_entity_poly.pdbx_seq_one_letter_code
_entity_poly.pdbx_strand_id
1 'polypeptide(L)' 'MVAFSVGSNGGLASVSVAQSSGHAGLDQTALDHIRRAAPFPPPPAGAQCQFSFEFVGR' A
#
# COMPACT_ATOMS: atom_id res chain seq x y z
N MET A 1 1.56 -7.54 7.23
CA MET A 1 1.22 -6.10 7.20
C MET A 1 1.97 -5.42 6.08
N VAL A 2 1.23 -4.76 5.18
CA VAL A 2 1.79 -3.91 4.13
C VAL A 2 1.51 -2.46 4.47
N ALA A 3 2.50 -1.60 4.25
CA ALA A 3 2.39 -0.16 4.45
C ALA A 3 2.66 0.57 3.14
N PHE A 4 1.92 1.64 2.89
CA PHE A 4 2.11 2.46 1.70
C PHE A 4 1.74 3.92 1.98
N SER A 5 2.24 4.81 1.12
CA SER A 5 1.90 6.22 1.18
C SER A 5 1.53 6.79 -0.18
N VAL A 6 0.63 7.78 -0.16
CA VAL A 6 0.12 8.47 -1.34
C VAL A 6 0.64 9.90 -1.34
N GLY A 7 1.20 10.35 -2.46
CA GLY A 7 1.66 11.71 -2.66
C GLY A 7 0.52 12.70 -2.85
N SER A 8 0.81 14.00 -2.73
CA SER A 8 -0.18 15.07 -2.84
C SER A 8 -0.92 15.12 -4.19
N ASN A 9 -0.34 14.52 -5.23
CA ASN A 9 -0.93 14.39 -6.57
C ASN A 9 -1.72 13.09 -6.77
N GLY A 10 -1.88 12.25 -5.74
CA GLY A 10 -2.51 10.94 -5.84
C GLY A 10 -1.58 9.81 -6.30
N GLY A 11 -0.31 10.09 -6.60
CA GLY A 11 0.67 9.07 -6.96
C GLY A 11 1.04 8.17 -5.77
N LEU A 12 1.35 6.90 -6.02
CA LEU A 12 1.93 6.03 -5.00
C LEU A 12 3.35 6.50 -4.68
N ALA A 13 3.56 7.05 -3.48
CA ALA A 13 4.85 7.59 -3.06
C ALA A 13 5.78 6.51 -2.50
N SER A 14 5.25 5.54 -1.76
CA SER A 14 6.00 4.37 -1.29
C SER A 14 5.09 3.17 -1.03
N VAL A 15 5.66 1.96 -1.11
CA VAL A 15 5.00 0.72 -0.74
C VAL A 15 6.03 -0.29 -0.22
N SER A 16 5.77 -0.93 0.91
CA SER A 16 6.66 -1.90 1.52
C SER A 16 5.94 -2.89 2.43
N VAL A 17 6.57 -4.03 2.68
CA VAL A 17 6.13 -5.00 3.68
C VAL A 17 6.68 -4.56 5.03
N ALA A 18 5.81 -4.13 5.95
CA ALA A 18 6.21 -3.75 7.30
C ALA A 18 6.34 -4.98 8.22
N GLN A 19 5.53 -6.00 7.97
CA GLN A 19 5.62 -7.30 8.65
C GLN A 19 5.26 -8.40 7.65
N SER A 20 6.15 -9.36 7.41
CA SER A 20 5.89 -10.46 6.48
C SER A 20 4.72 -11.32 6.95
N SER A 21 3.95 -11.85 6.00
CA SER A 21 2.94 -12.88 6.26
C SER A 21 3.51 -14.28 6.50
N GLY A 22 4.84 -14.45 6.39
CA GLY A 22 5.50 -15.75 6.39
C GLY A 22 5.52 -16.43 5.02
N HIS A 23 4.87 -15.85 4.01
CA HIS A 23 4.82 -16.37 2.64
C HIS A 23 5.23 -15.29 1.63
N ALA A 24 6.44 -15.41 1.06
CA ALA A 24 6.99 -14.41 0.15
C ALA A 24 6.10 -14.14 -1.08
N GLY A 25 5.44 -15.17 -1.63
CA GLY A 25 4.52 -15.00 -2.77
C GLY A 25 3.26 -14.20 -2.42
N LEU A 26 2.79 -14.31 -1.18
CA LEU A 26 1.62 -13.61 -0.67
C LEU A 26 1.96 -12.14 -0.38
N ASP A 27 3.13 -11.90 0.20
CA ASP A 27 3.71 -10.57 0.38
C ASP A 27 3.88 -9.85 -0.98
N GLN A 28 4.41 -10.54 -1.99
CA GLN A 28 4.59 -9.99 -3.33
C GLN A 28 3.24 -9.65 -3.99
N THR A 29 2.25 -10.54 -3.86
CA THR A 29 0.90 -10.30 -4.38
C THR A 29 0.27 -9.06 -3.74
N ALA A 30 0.48 -8.85 -2.44
CA ALA A 30 0.01 -7.68 -1.72
C ALA A 30 0.64 -6.38 -2.25
N LEU A 31 1.97 -6.39 -2.46
CA LEU A 31 2.68 -5.24 -3.03
C LEU A 31 2.19 -4.91 -4.44
N ASP A 32 2.01 -5.94 -5.28
CA ASP A 32 1.54 -5.76 -6.66
C ASP A 32 0.09 -5.30 -6.71
N HIS A 33 -0.74 -5.68 -5.73
CA HIS A 33 -2.10 -5.19 -5.62
C HIS A 33 -2.14 -3.67 -5.43
N ILE A 34 -1.33 -3.12 -4.50
CA ILE A 34 -1.26 -1.67 -4.27
C ILE A 34 -0.71 -0.94 -5.51
N ARG A 35 0.32 -1.50 -6.15
CA ARG A 35 0.90 -0.91 -7.36
C ARG A 35 -0.12 -0.80 -8.50
N ARG A 36 -1.01 -1.79 -8.65
CA ARG A 36 -2.08 -1.78 -9.65
C ARG A 36 -3.24 -0.84 -9.29
N ALA A 37 -3.44 -0.55 -8.01
CA ALA A 37 -4.46 0.39 -7.56
C ALA A 37 -4.06 1.86 -7.81
N ALA A 38 -2.77 2.13 -8.04
CA ALA A 38 -2.28 3.46 -8.38
C ALA A 38 -2.62 3.84 -9.84
N PRO A 39 -2.81 5.15 -10.14
CA PRO A 39 -2.81 6.26 -9.19
C PRO A 39 -4.11 6.34 -8.38
N PHE A 40 -4.01 6.89 -7.17
CA PHE A 40 -5.14 7.19 -6.31
C PHE A 40 -5.66 8.61 -6.60
N PRO A 41 -6.88 8.95 -6.16
CA PRO A 41 -7.33 10.34 -6.13
C PRO A 41 -6.39 11.20 -5.27
N PRO A 42 -6.18 12.48 -5.63
CA PRO A 42 -5.43 13.41 -4.79
C PRO A 42 -6.08 13.51 -3.39
N PRO A 43 -5.30 13.34 -2.31
CA PRO A 43 -5.83 13.43 -0.96
C PRO A 43 -6.30 14.87 -0.64
N PRO A 44 -7.43 15.05 0.07
CA PRO A 44 -7.86 16.36 0.56
C PRO A 44 -6.80 17.00 1.46
N ALA A 45 -6.84 18.34 1.57
CA ALA A 45 -5.93 19.07 2.45
C ALA A 45 -6.03 18.57 3.90
N GLY A 46 -4.90 18.18 4.50
CA GLY A 46 -4.84 17.64 5.86
C GLY A 46 -5.27 16.19 6.01
N ALA A 47 -5.61 15.49 4.92
CA ALA A 47 -5.94 14.06 4.97
C ALA A 47 -4.72 13.19 5.27
N GLN A 48 -4.97 12.01 5.84
CA GLN A 48 -3.94 11.01 6.08
C GLN A 48 -3.46 10.43 4.74
N CYS A 49 -2.16 10.38 4.54
CA CYS A 49 -1.53 9.87 3.32
C CYS A 49 -0.69 8.60 3.57
N GLN A 50 -0.70 8.08 4.80
CA GLN A 50 -0.01 6.86 5.18
C GLN A 50 -1.04 5.83 5.63
N PHE A 51 -0.95 4.64 5.06
CA PHE A 51 -1.89 3.55 5.26
C PHE A 51 -1.13 2.26 5.54
N SER A 52 -1.70 1.42 6.40
CA SER A 52 -1.23 0.06 6.62
C SER A 52 -2.42 -0.89 6.76
N PHE A 53 -2.25 -2.11 6.27
CA PHE A 53 -3.26 -3.15 6.40
C PHE A 53 -2.63 -4.53 6.50
N GLU A 54 -3.36 -5.46 7.08
CA GLU A 54 -3.00 -6.88 7.08
C GLU A 54 -3.49 -7.53 5.78
N PHE A 55 -2.62 -8.29 5.12
CA PHE A 55 -2.96 -9.02 3.91
C PHE A 55 -2.89 -10.52 4.24
N VAL A 56 -4.06 -11.17 4.21
CA VAL A 56 -4.23 -12.58 4.56
C VAL A 56 -4.77 -13.31 3.34
N GLY A 57 -4.01 -14.28 2.81
CA GLY A 57 -4.49 -15.24 1.83
C GLY A 57 -5.22 -16.35 2.56
N ARG A 58 -6.52 -16.46 2.31
CA ARG A 58 -7.43 -17.42 2.92
C ARG A 58 -7.96 -18.35 1.84
#